data_AF-A0A2Z6E6F4-F1
#
_entry.id   AF-A0A2Z6E6F4-F1
#
_cell.length_a   1.000
_cell.length_b   1.000
_cell.length_c   1.000
_cell.angle_alpha   90.00
_cell.angle_beta   90.00
_cell.angle_gamma   90.00
#
_symmetry.space_group_name_H-M   'P 1'
#
loop_
_entity.id
_entity.type
_entity.pdbx_description
1 polymer ?
#
loop_
_entity_poly.entity_id
_entity_poly.type
_entity_poly.pdbx_seq_one_letter_code
_entity_poly.pdbx_strand_id
1 'polypeptide(L)'
;MIGSRDDADLLLATLHGIDGIEHVEEVDEPMDAIRDDSSSNALVDDNTGSLYRIEVQVPDRLRSDAVHAVAETQAEQRGYALEFVDEF
;
A
#
# COMPACT_ATOMS: atom_id res chain seq x y z
N MET A 1 -0.31 2.57 1.76
CA MET A 1 -1.72 2.38 2.17
C MET A 1 -1.82 2.46 3.69
N ILE A 2 -2.81 3.17 4.25
CA ILE A 2 -3.05 3.22 5.71
C ILE A 2 -4.45 2.66 5.97
N GLY A 3 -4.54 1.50 6.63
CA GLY A 3 -5.80 0.76 6.81
C GLY A 3 -5.68 -0.45 7.74
N SER A 4 -6.60 -1.42 7.62
CA SER A 4 -6.52 -2.70 8.34
C SER A 4 -5.79 -3.79 7.53
N ARG A 5 -5.37 -4.87 8.17
CA ARG A 5 -4.75 -6.02 7.48
C ARG A 5 -5.69 -6.64 6.45
N ASP A 6 -6.98 -6.75 6.81
CA ASP A 6 -8.02 -7.27 5.91
C ASP A 6 -8.18 -6.41 4.65
N ASP A 7 -8.02 -5.08 4.77
CA ASP A 7 -8.06 -4.18 3.61
C ASP A 7 -6.82 -4.36 2.72
N ALA A 8 -5.64 -4.55 3.30
CA ALA A 8 -4.41 -4.80 2.57
C ALA A 8 -4.46 -6.14 1.81
N ASP A 9 -4.88 -7.22 2.49
CA ASP A 9 -5.03 -8.54 1.88
C ASP A 9 -6.06 -8.51 0.74
N LEU A 10 -7.15 -7.77 0.91
CA LEU A 10 -8.13 -7.58 -0.16
C LEU A 10 -7.58 -6.78 -1.33
N LEU A 11 -6.88 -5.68 -1.07
CA LEU A 11 -6.28 -4.87 -2.13
C LEU A 11 -5.28 -5.71 -2.92
N LEU A 12 -4.42 -6.48 -2.25
CA LEU A 12 -3.49 -7.41 -2.88
C LEU A 12 -4.21 -8.42 -3.79
N ALA A 13 -5.25 -9.07 -3.27
CA ALA A 13 -6.06 -10.01 -4.05
C ALA A 13 -6.78 -9.35 -5.23
N THR A 14 -7.23 -8.10 -5.06
CA THR A 14 -7.91 -7.33 -6.12
C THR A 14 -6.93 -6.99 -7.24
N LEU A 15 -5.76 -6.48 -6.89
CA LEU A 15 -4.71 -6.11 -7.84
C LEU A 15 -4.19 -7.33 -8.59
N HIS A 16 -3.96 -8.45 -7.89
CA HIS A 16 -3.57 -9.70 -8.52
C HIS A 16 -4.62 -10.23 -9.54
N GLY A 17 -5.87 -9.77 -9.47
CA GLY A 17 -6.93 -10.10 -10.43
C GLY A 17 -6.90 -9.28 -11.73
N ILE A 18 -6.08 -8.23 -11.82
CA ILE A 18 -5.97 -7.38 -13.01
C ILE A 18 -5.10 -8.10 -14.05
N ASP A 19 -5.61 -8.20 -15.28
CA ASP A 19 -4.93 -8.93 -16.36
C ASP A 19 -3.66 -8.21 -16.87
N GLY A 20 -2.58 -8.97 -16.96
CA GLY A 20 -1.28 -8.50 -17.44
C GLY A 20 -0.49 -7.66 -16.44
N ILE A 21 -0.78 -7.74 -15.14
CA ILE A 21 0.18 -7.34 -14.12
C ILE A 21 1.37 -8.30 -14.10
N GLU A 22 2.58 -7.77 -13.99
CA GLU A 22 3.81 -8.58 -13.94
C GLU A 22 4.10 -9.08 -12.52
N HIS A 23 3.89 -8.22 -11.52
CA HIS A 23 4.16 -8.53 -10.11
C HIS A 23 3.23 -7.74 -9.18
N VAL A 24 2.77 -8.36 -8.09
CA VAL A 24 2.08 -7.71 -6.97
C VAL A 24 2.58 -8.32 -5.68
N GLU A 25 3.16 -7.51 -4.81
CA GLU A 25 3.70 -7.98 -3.53
C GLU A 25 3.52 -6.93 -2.45
N GLU A 26 3.24 -7.37 -1.23
CA GLU A 26 3.39 -6.52 -0.06
C GLU A 26 4.87 -6.48 0.31
N VAL A 27 5.45 -5.30 0.27
CA VAL A 27 6.85 -5.10 0.64
C VAL A 27 6.91 -4.65 2.09
N ASP A 28 7.76 -5.32 2.88
CA ASP A 28 8.10 -4.84 4.21
C ASP A 28 8.71 -3.43 4.10
N GLU A 29 8.52 -2.60 5.13
CA GLU A 29 9.25 -1.35 5.19
C GLU A 29 10.75 -1.64 5.04
N PRO A 30 11.52 -0.97 4.14
CA PRO A 30 12.94 -0.82 4.36
C PRO A 30 13.10 -0.40 5.81
N MET A 31 13.77 -1.26 6.59
CA MET A 31 14.26 -0.90 7.90
C MET A 31 15.28 0.23 7.70
N ASP A 32 14.81 1.46 7.51
CA ASP A 32 15.57 2.68 7.79
C ASP A 32 15.69 2.79 9.31
N ALA A 33 16.36 1.80 9.88
CA ALA A 33 16.68 1.66 11.27
C ALA A 33 17.91 2.52 11.58
N ILE A 34 17.88 3.82 11.29
CA ILE A 34 18.70 4.82 11.97
C ILE A 34 17.88 6.12 12.12
N ARG A 35 16.90 6.12 13.03
CA ARG A 35 16.61 7.34 13.80
C ARG A 35 17.69 7.46 14.86
N ASP A 36 18.84 8.03 14.49
CA ASP A 36 19.71 8.65 15.48
C ASP A 36 19.26 10.10 15.65
N ASP A 37 19.03 10.46 16.90
CA ASP A 37 18.67 11.79 17.37
C ASP A 37 17.29 12.35 16.95
N SER A 38 16.25 11.97 17.70
CA SER A 38 15.55 12.91 18.59
C SER A 38 14.15 12.42 18.95
N SER A 39 13.99 12.20 20.26
CA SER A 39 12.79 12.45 21.06
C SER A 39 11.43 11.87 20.61
N SER A 40 10.93 10.97 21.47
CA SER A 40 9.51 10.76 21.78
C SER A 40 8.62 10.13 20.71
N ASN A 41 8.29 8.85 20.87
CA ASN A 41 6.93 8.41 21.24
C ASN A 41 6.83 6.88 21.19
N ALA A 42 7.15 6.23 22.30
CA ALA A 42 6.54 4.95 22.65
C ALA A 42 5.10 5.23 23.13
N LEU A 43 4.23 5.63 22.20
CA LEU A 43 2.80 5.55 22.40
C LEU A 43 2.37 4.29 21.66
N VAL A 44 2.00 3.28 22.44
CA VAL A 44 1.23 2.13 21.96
C VAL A 44 -0.02 2.74 21.33
N ASP A 45 -0.05 2.78 19.99
CA ASP A 45 -1.16 3.36 19.25
C ASP A 45 -2.30 2.36 19.24
N ASP A 46 -3.24 2.53 20.17
CA ASP A 46 -4.38 1.64 20.33
C ASP A 46 -5.49 1.92 19.30
N ASN A 47 -5.32 2.83 18.32
CA ASN A 47 -6.40 3.13 17.35
C ASN A 47 -6.03 3.92 16.07
N THR A 48 -4.95 3.63 15.35
CA THR A 48 -4.74 4.27 14.02
C THR A 48 -4.16 3.27 13.03
N GLY A 49 -4.78 3.14 11.85
CA GLY A 49 -4.51 2.06 10.88
C GLY A 49 -3.03 1.84 10.57
N SER A 50 -2.66 0.58 10.32
CA SER A 50 -1.28 0.22 10.00
C SER A 50 -0.91 0.66 8.59
N LEU A 51 0.37 0.99 8.40
CA LEU A 51 0.94 1.29 7.07
C LEU A 51 1.27 -0.02 6.37
N TYR A 52 0.70 -0.22 5.19
CA TYR A 52 1.00 -1.32 4.27
C TYR A 52 1.58 -0.75 2.98
N ARG A 53 2.70 -1.30 2.52
CA ARG A 53 3.34 -0.94 1.24
C ARG A 53 3.12 -2.08 0.26
N ILE A 54 2.58 -1.76 -0.90
CA ILE A 54 2.27 -2.74 -1.93
C ILE A 54 3.00 -2.29 -3.18
N GLU A 55 3.93 -3.11 -3.64
CA GLU A 55 4.62 -2.93 -4.91
C GLU A 55 3.81 -3.58 -6.01
N VAL A 56 3.63 -2.85 -7.12
CA VAL A 56 2.90 -3.32 -8.30
C VAL A 56 3.74 -3.04 -9.53
N GLN A 57 4.16 -4.09 -10.24
CA GLN A 57 4.90 -3.98 -11.48
C GLN A 57 3.98 -4.22 -12.67
N VAL A 58 3.95 -3.27 -13.61
CA VAL A 58 3.13 -3.33 -14.82
C VAL A 58 3.94 -3.02 -16.06
N PRO A 59 3.61 -3.61 -17.23
CA PRO A 59 4.42 -3.48 -18.44
C PRO A 59 4.21 -2.15 -19.17
N ASP A 60 3.14 -1.42 -18.87
CA ASP A 60 2.76 -0.19 -19.56
C ASP A 60 1.88 0.73 -18.71
N ARG A 61 1.75 1.99 -19.16
CA ARG A 61 0.96 3.02 -18.47
C ARG A 61 -0.53 2.73 -18.43
N LEU A 62 -1.10 2.05 -19.43
CA LEU A 62 -2.53 1.73 -19.44
C LEU A 62 -2.89 0.83 -18.27
N ARG A 63 -2.01 -0.13 -17.95
CA ARG A 63 -2.16 -0.98 -16.77
C ARG A 63 -1.87 -0.26 -15.46
N SER A 64 -0.91 0.66 -15.46
CA SER A 64 -0.67 1.54 -14.30
C SER A 64 -1.93 2.35 -13.95
N ASP A 65 -2.56 2.94 -14.96
CA ASP A 65 -3.81 3.71 -14.79
C ASP A 65 -4.95 2.82 -14.29
N ALA A 66 -5.04 1.57 -14.78
CA ALA A 66 -6.02 0.60 -14.31
C ALA A 66 -5.80 0.21 -12.84
N VAL A 67 -4.55 -0.02 -12.43
CA VAL A 67 -4.18 -0.29 -11.03
C VAL A 67 -4.59 0.88 -10.14
N HIS A 68 -4.28 2.12 -10.53
CA HIS A 68 -4.66 3.31 -9.78
C HIS A 68 -6.18 3.42 -9.61
N ALA A 69 -6.93 3.29 -10.71
CA ALA A 69 -8.38 3.38 -10.68
C ALA A 69 -9.04 2.32 -9.79
N VAL A 70 -8.55 1.08 -9.84
CA VAL A 70 -9.06 -0.02 -9.02
C VAL A 70 -8.72 0.18 -7.55
N ALA A 71 -7.48 0.58 -7.25
CA ALA A 71 -7.02 0.81 -5.89
C ALA A 71 -7.79 1.97 -5.23
N GLU A 72 -7.95 3.10 -5.94
CA GLU A 72 -8.73 4.26 -5.48
C GLU A 72 -10.18 3.89 -5.22
N THR A 73 -10.81 3.17 -6.16
CA THR A 73 -12.21 2.71 -6.01
C THR A 73 -12.40 1.82 -4.78
N GLN A 74 -11.43 0.95 -4.46
CA GLN A 74 -11.47 0.13 -3.25
C GLN A 74 -11.25 0.96 -1.98
N ALA A 75 -10.33 1.93 -2.03
CA ALA A 75 -10.05 2.84 -0.92
C ALA A 75 -11.29 3.65 -0.53
N GLU A 76 -12.00 4.20 -1.52
CA GLU A 76 -13.26 4.91 -1.30
C GLU A 76 -14.34 4.02 -0.67
N GLN A 77 -14.45 2.77 -1.11
CA GLN A 77 -15.44 1.82 -0.59
C GLN A 77 -15.16 1.37 0.85
N ARG A 78 -13.88 1.28 1.22
CA ARG A 78 -13.44 0.72 2.51
C ARG A 78 -13.04 1.78 3.52
N GLY A 79 -12.76 3.01 3.08
CA GLY A 79 -12.38 4.12 3.94
C GLY A 79 -10.92 4.07 4.41
N TYR A 80 -10.03 3.36 3.69
CA TYR A 80 -8.58 3.41 3.93
C TYR A 80 -7.92 4.47 3.05
N ALA A 81 -6.74 4.94 3.44
CA ALA A 81 -6.00 5.94 2.66
C ALA A 81 -4.96 5.28 1.72
N LEU A 82 -4.79 5.86 0.53
CA LEU A 82 -3.79 5.46 -0.45
C LEU A 82 -2.84 6.61 -0.80
N GLU A 83 -1.62 6.23 -1.13
CA GLU A 83 -0.59 7.08 -1.70
C GLU A 83 0.08 6.29 -2.82
N PHE A 84 0.23 6.91 -3.98
CA PHE A 84 0.90 6.33 -5.14
C PHE A 84 2.28 6.96 -5.29
N VAL A 85 3.31 6.13 -5.41
CA VAL A 85 4.70 6.56 -5.61
C VAL A 85 5.27 5.86 -6.84
N ASP A 86 6.00 6.60 -7.67
CA ASP A 86 6.63 6.07 -8.89
C ASP A 86 7.97 5.35 -8.61
N GLU A 87 8.53 5.52 -7.41
CA GLU A 87 9.82 4.95 -6.93
C GLU A 87 9.67 4.52 -5.47
N PHE A 88 10.17 3.31 -5.15
CA PHE A 88 10.24 2.75 -3.80
C PHE A 88 11.69 2.69 -3.31
#